data_AF-A0A8J6VQE3-F1
#
_entry.id   AF-A0A8J6VQE3-F1
#
_cell.length_a   1.000
_cell.length_b   1.000
_cell.length_c   1.000
_cell.angle_alpha   90.00
_cell.angle_beta   90.00
_cell.angle_gamma   90.00
#
_symmetry.space_group_name_H-M   'P 1'
#
loop_
_entity.id
_entity.type
_entity.pdbx_description
1 polymer ?
#
loop_
_entity_poly.entity_id
_entity_poly.type
_entity_poly.pdbx_seq_one_letter_code
_entity_poly.pdbx_strand_id
1 'polypeptide(L)'
;MKLSSPAPGLLISELEPTERLPNPPLNLPEDLIENNLENPQASIPSKQLSRRQEIEIFFSTFFTIFVAELGDKTQLTTLLMSAESNSPWVVFMGSGAALIATSLLGVLLGRWLSSRVSPKVLETATGTILLLVSVLLLWDVISA
;
A
#
# COMPACT_ATOMS: atom_id res chain seq x y z
N MET A 1 -64.63 20.66 14.22
CA MET A 1 -64.93 19.63 13.21
C MET A 1 -63.71 19.50 12.31
N LYS A 2 -63.00 18.36 12.37
CA LYS A 2 -61.87 18.03 11.49
C LYS A 2 -62.32 18.06 10.03
N LEU A 3 -61.59 18.74 9.15
CA LEU A 3 -61.43 18.36 7.74
C LEU A 3 -59.99 18.67 7.32
N SER A 4 -59.33 17.60 6.91
CA SER A 4 -57.97 17.49 6.38
C SER A 4 -57.91 18.02 4.94
N SER A 5 -56.82 18.69 4.58
CA SER A 5 -56.36 18.84 3.18
C SER A 5 -54.85 19.15 3.16
N PRO A 6 -54.07 18.66 2.18
CA PRO A 6 -52.64 18.39 2.31
C PRO A 6 -51.76 19.62 2.04
N ALA A 7 -50.60 19.66 2.70
CA ALA A 7 -49.55 20.62 2.37
C ALA A 7 -49.06 20.37 0.93
N PRO A 8 -49.14 21.37 0.03
CA PRO A 8 -48.60 21.27 -1.31
C PRO A 8 -47.08 21.19 -1.20
N GLY A 9 -46.49 20.31 -2.03
CA GLY A 9 -45.10 19.89 -1.96
C GLY A 9 -44.15 21.04 -1.63
N LEU A 10 -43.24 20.79 -0.68
CA LEU A 10 -42.08 21.65 -0.52
C LEU A 10 -41.25 21.51 -1.80
N LEU A 11 -41.44 22.52 -2.64
CA LEU A 11 -40.67 22.80 -3.83
C LEU A 11 -39.18 22.71 -3.46
N ILE A 12 -38.46 22.08 -4.36
CA ILE A 12 -37.02 21.84 -4.40
C ILE A 12 -36.27 23.18 -4.63
N SER A 13 -36.71 24.26 -3.99
CA SER A 13 -36.27 25.63 -4.22
C SER A 13 -35.22 26.12 -3.23
N GLU A 14 -34.62 25.20 -2.46
CA GLU A 14 -33.46 25.48 -1.60
C GLU A 14 -32.27 24.56 -1.98
N LEU A 15 -32.02 24.42 -3.28
CA LEU A 15 -30.66 24.17 -3.76
C LEU A 15 -30.19 25.50 -4.31
N GLU A 16 -29.24 26.13 -3.64
CA GLU A 16 -28.61 27.37 -4.12
C GLU A 16 -28.29 27.22 -5.61
N PRO A 17 -28.93 28.03 -6.49
CA PRO A 17 -28.72 27.94 -7.91
C PRO A 17 -27.31 28.41 -8.19
N THR A 18 -26.43 27.45 -8.49
CA THR A 18 -25.28 27.65 -9.38
C THR A 18 -24.44 28.86 -8.98
N GLU A 19 -23.47 28.64 -8.08
CA GLU A 19 -22.24 29.44 -8.16
C GLU A 19 -21.69 29.22 -9.57
N ARG A 20 -22.07 30.10 -10.48
CA ARG A 20 -21.74 29.97 -11.90
C ARG A 20 -20.23 30.07 -11.97
N LEU A 21 -19.59 28.96 -12.33
CA LEU A 21 -18.22 28.98 -12.82
C LEU A 21 -18.10 30.17 -13.79
N PRO A 22 -17.14 31.09 -13.57
CA PRO A 22 -16.93 32.22 -14.46
C PRO A 22 -16.89 31.73 -15.90
N ASN A 23 -17.57 32.43 -16.82
CA ASN A 23 -17.48 32.09 -18.23
C ASN A 23 -15.99 32.05 -18.61
N PRO A 24 -15.50 30.96 -19.24
CA PRO A 24 -14.12 30.88 -19.65
C PRO A 24 -13.79 32.11 -20.51
N PRO A 25 -12.60 32.70 -20.39
CA PRO A 25 -12.26 33.92 -21.12
C PRO A 25 -12.48 33.69 -22.62
N LEU A 26 -13.25 34.57 -23.26
CA LEU A 26 -13.64 34.42 -24.68
C LEU A 26 -12.45 34.59 -25.65
N ASN A 27 -11.28 34.95 -25.11
CA ASN A 27 -10.03 35.17 -25.79
C ASN A 27 -8.93 34.31 -25.15
N LEU A 28 -9.20 33.01 -24.96
CA LEU A 28 -8.15 32.04 -24.65
C LEU A 28 -7.05 32.18 -25.72
N PRO A 29 -5.79 32.47 -25.33
CA PRO A 29 -4.68 32.53 -26.26
C PRO A 29 -4.64 31.23 -27.07
N GLU A 30 -4.78 31.32 -28.40
CA GLU A 30 -4.85 30.12 -29.27
C GLU A 30 -3.59 29.26 -29.14
N ASP A 31 -2.46 29.89 -28.79
CA ASP A 31 -1.18 29.23 -28.48
C ASP A 31 -1.25 28.32 -27.25
N LEU A 32 -2.11 28.60 -26.26
CA LEU A 32 -2.29 27.69 -25.12
C LEU A 32 -3.10 26.44 -25.50
N ILE A 33 -3.99 26.55 -26.49
CA ILE A 33 -4.77 25.40 -26.98
C ILE A 33 -3.90 24.56 -27.92
N GLU A 34 -3.13 25.18 -28.80
CA GLU A 34 -2.26 24.48 -29.75
C GLU A 34 -1.11 23.75 -29.03
N ASN A 35 -0.40 24.41 -28.12
CA ASN A 35 0.72 23.81 -27.38
C ASN A 35 0.28 22.63 -26.47
N ASN A 36 -0.93 22.68 -25.92
CA ASN A 36 -1.45 21.63 -25.03
C ASN A 36 -2.07 20.44 -25.80
N LEU A 37 -2.37 20.63 -27.08
CA LEU A 37 -2.82 19.59 -28.00
C LEU A 37 -1.65 18.91 -28.73
N GLU A 38 -0.55 19.63 -28.96
CA GLU A 38 0.68 19.10 -29.56
C GLU A 38 1.42 18.13 -28.62
N ASN A 39 1.37 18.37 -27.30
CA ASN A 39 1.95 17.46 -26.32
C ASN A 39 1.14 17.38 -25.01
N PRO A 40 0.07 16.55 -24.98
CA PRO A 40 -0.74 16.31 -23.77
C PRO A 40 0.04 15.70 -22.59
N GLN A 41 1.30 15.30 -22.78
CA GLN A 41 2.18 14.71 -21.76
C GLN A 41 3.35 15.62 -21.37
N ALA A 42 3.42 16.86 -21.87
CA ALA A 42 4.58 17.75 -21.70
C ALA A 42 4.89 18.18 -20.25
N SER A 43 3.99 17.91 -19.29
CA SER A 43 4.07 18.52 -17.97
C SER A 43 4.03 17.58 -16.78
N ILE A 44 4.10 16.24 -16.94
CA ILE A 44 4.33 15.36 -15.78
C ILE A 44 5.80 15.47 -15.40
N PRO A 45 6.17 16.22 -14.34
CA PRO A 45 7.56 16.36 -13.97
C PRO A 45 7.94 15.01 -13.36
N SER A 46 8.73 14.20 -14.09
CA SER A 46 9.40 13.06 -13.47
C SER A 46 10.28 13.66 -12.38
N LYS A 47 9.82 13.60 -11.13
CA LYS A 47 10.47 14.22 -9.99
C LYS A 47 11.84 13.53 -9.85
N GLN A 48 12.85 14.09 -10.48
CA GLN A 48 14.24 13.63 -10.41
C GLN A 48 14.64 13.79 -8.95
N LEU A 49 14.63 12.67 -8.22
CA LEU A 49 14.99 12.66 -6.82
C LEU A 49 16.44 13.11 -6.74
N SER A 50 16.70 14.09 -5.88
CA SER A 50 18.07 14.52 -5.64
C SER A 50 18.85 13.34 -5.05
N ARG A 51 20.12 13.15 -5.44
CA ARG A 51 20.99 12.07 -4.90
C ARG A 51 20.98 11.97 -3.36
N ARG A 52 20.77 13.11 -2.68
CA ARG A 52 20.59 13.14 -1.21
C ARG A 52 19.30 12.45 -0.76
N GLN A 53 18.18 12.68 -1.45
CA GLN A 53 16.89 12.07 -1.14
C GLN A 53 16.91 10.56 -1.39
N GLU A 54 17.62 10.09 -2.42
CA GLU A 54 17.79 8.66 -2.66
C GLU A 54 18.55 7.97 -1.52
N ILE A 55 19.61 8.62 -1.03
CA ILE A 55 20.39 8.12 0.11
C ILE A 55 19.55 8.16 1.39
N GLU A 56 18.78 9.24 1.62
CA GLU A 56 17.87 9.35 2.77
C GLU A 56 16.79 8.27 2.75
N ILE A 57 16.16 8.01 1.61
CA ILE A 57 15.17 6.94 1.46
C ILE A 57 15.82 5.58 1.68
N PHE A 58 17.00 5.33 1.09
CA PHE A 58 17.73 4.07 1.29
C PHE A 58 18.00 3.81 2.77
N PHE A 59 18.59 4.76 3.49
CA PHE A 59 18.91 4.57 4.90
C PHE A 59 17.66 4.49 5.77
N SER A 60 16.64 5.32 5.51
CA SER A 60 15.37 5.28 6.23
C SER A 60 14.70 3.90 6.09
N THR A 61 14.51 3.43 4.85
CA THR A 61 13.90 2.13 4.58
C THR A 61 14.77 0.99 5.11
N PHE A 62 16.10 1.05 4.95
CA PHE A 62 17.02 0.06 5.50
C PHE A 62 16.90 -0.05 7.01
N PHE A 63 16.99 1.07 7.75
CA PHE A 63 16.90 1.03 9.21
C PHE A 63 15.51 0.61 9.70
N THR A 64 14.44 1.07 9.05
CA THR A 64 13.07 0.64 9.40
C THR A 64 12.90 -0.86 9.24
N ILE A 65 13.30 -1.43 8.09
CA ILE A 65 13.19 -2.87 7.84
C ILE A 65 14.17 -3.64 8.73
N PHE A 66 15.40 -3.17 8.86
CA PHE A 66 16.42 -3.81 9.70
C PHE A 66 15.95 -3.94 11.14
N VAL A 67 15.41 -2.87 11.75
CA VAL A 67 14.88 -2.91 13.12
C VAL A 67 13.63 -3.80 13.21
N ALA A 68 12.75 -3.77 12.21
CA ALA A 68 11.57 -4.64 12.18
C ALA A 68 11.93 -6.13 12.09
N GLU A 69 13.03 -6.45 11.42
CA GLU A 69 13.52 -7.82 11.22
C GLU A 69 14.57 -8.24 12.26
N LEU A 70 15.10 -7.33 13.08
CA LEU A 70 16.21 -7.62 13.99
C LEU A 70 15.73 -8.59 15.08
N GLY A 71 16.32 -9.78 15.11
CA GLY A 71 15.95 -10.80 16.08
C GLY A 71 14.69 -11.57 15.72
N ASP A 72 14.31 -11.59 14.43
CA ASP A 72 13.33 -12.56 13.96
C ASP A 72 13.74 -13.99 14.36
N LYS A 73 12.75 -14.84 14.65
CA LYS A 73 12.95 -16.23 15.05
C LYS A 73 13.79 -16.99 14.03
N THR A 74 13.69 -16.65 12.75
CA THR A 74 14.50 -17.26 11.68
C THR A 74 15.99 -16.92 11.82
N GLN A 75 16.33 -15.69 12.24
CA GLN A 75 17.72 -15.27 12.45
C GLN A 75 18.33 -15.98 13.67
N LEU A 76 17.59 -16.09 14.78
CA LEU A 76 18.05 -16.80 15.97
C LEU A 76 18.20 -18.30 15.71
N THR A 77 17.27 -18.90 14.97
CA THR A 77 17.35 -20.31 14.55
C THR A 77 18.58 -20.55 13.66
N THR A 78 18.82 -19.67 12.67
CA THR A 78 19.98 -19.77 11.78
C THR A 78 21.29 -19.60 12.55
N LEU A 79 21.33 -18.67 13.51
CA LEU A 79 22.49 -18.43 14.37
C LEU A 79 22.78 -19.67 15.24
N LEU A 80 21.76 -20.24 15.88
CA LEU A 80 21.90 -21.46 16.68
C LEU A 80 22.36 -22.65 15.84
N MET A 81 21.75 -22.86 14.67
CA MET A 81 22.18 -23.91 13.72
C MET A 81 23.62 -23.69 13.26
N SER A 82 24.04 -22.43 13.05
CA SER A 82 25.42 -22.11 12.69
C SER A 82 26.39 -22.30 13.85
N ALA A 83 25.95 -22.10 15.09
CA ALA A 83 26.75 -22.27 16.29
C ALA A 83 26.97 -23.74 16.64
N GLU A 84 25.98 -24.61 16.40
CA GLU A 84 26.10 -26.06 16.60
C GLU A 84 26.73 -26.80 15.41
N SER A 85 26.72 -26.20 14.21
CA SER A 85 27.29 -26.82 13.02
C SER A 85 28.82 -26.73 13.01
N ASN A 86 29.47 -27.87 12.75
CA ASN A 86 30.91 -27.92 12.44
C ASN A 86 31.26 -27.26 11.09
N SER A 87 30.26 -26.85 10.31
CA SER A 87 30.45 -26.14 9.03
C SER A 87 29.45 -24.97 8.89
N PRO A 88 29.83 -23.75 9.32
CA PRO A 88 28.94 -22.57 9.27
C PRO A 88 28.58 -22.16 7.83
N TRP A 89 29.47 -22.42 6.86
CA TRP A 89 29.22 -22.14 5.44
C TRP A 89 28.05 -22.95 4.87
N VAL A 90 27.88 -24.19 5.32
CA VAL A 90 26.75 -25.04 4.87
C VAL A 90 25.43 -24.49 5.42
N VAL A 91 25.42 -24.01 6.67
CA VAL A 91 24.23 -23.39 7.27
C VAL A 91 23.87 -22.11 6.55
N PHE A 92 24.86 -21.26 6.22
CA PHE A 92 24.64 -20.04 5.46
C PHE A 92 24.04 -20.31 4.07
N MET A 93 24.58 -21.26 3.32
CA MET A 93 24.05 -21.60 1.99
C MET A 93 22.67 -22.26 2.08
N GLY A 94 22.45 -23.10 3.10
CA GLY A 94 21.16 -23.75 3.35
C GLY A 94 20.06 -22.76 3.72
N SER A 95 20.32 -21.86 4.67
CA SER A 95 19.36 -20.82 5.08
C SER A 95 19.11 -19.80 3.98
N GLY A 96 20.15 -19.40 3.24
CA GLY A 96 20.03 -18.53 2.07
C GLY A 96 19.19 -19.17 0.96
N ALA A 97 19.43 -20.45 0.64
CA ALA A 97 18.64 -21.18 -0.34
C ALA A 97 17.18 -21.35 0.13
N ALA A 98 16.95 -21.65 1.41
CA ALA A 98 15.62 -21.73 1.98
C ALA A 98 14.87 -20.40 1.87
N LEU A 99 15.51 -19.28 2.20
CA LEU A 99 14.93 -17.93 2.12
C LEU A 99 14.56 -17.56 0.68
N ILE A 100 15.44 -17.85 -0.29
CA ILE A 100 15.15 -17.63 -1.72
C ILE A 100 13.95 -18.49 -2.14
N ALA A 101 13.93 -19.77 -1.76
CA ALA A 101 12.86 -20.69 -2.12
C ALA A 101 11.51 -20.27 -1.54
N THR A 102 11.44 -19.93 -0.24
CA THR A 102 10.19 -19.45 0.39
C THR A 102 9.75 -18.11 -0.18
N SER A 103 10.67 -17.19 -0.46
CA SER A 103 10.35 -15.90 -1.11
C SER A 103 9.77 -16.12 -2.51
N LEU A 104 10.38 -17.00 -3.31
CA LEU A 104 9.91 -17.31 -4.65
C LEU A 104 8.51 -17.95 -4.62
N LEU A 105 8.30 -18.91 -3.71
CA LEU A 105 6.98 -19.51 -3.49
C LEU A 105 5.95 -18.47 -3.06
N GLY A 106 6.30 -17.59 -2.12
CA GLY A 106 5.42 -16.51 -1.66
C GLY A 106 5.02 -15.56 -2.78
N VAL A 107 5.96 -15.15 -3.64
CA VAL A 107 5.68 -14.31 -4.81
C VAL A 107 4.80 -15.04 -5.82
N LEU A 108 5.09 -16.30 -6.13
CA LEU A 108 4.32 -17.07 -7.10
C LEU A 108 2.87 -17.27 -6.63
N LEU A 109 2.70 -17.64 -5.36
CA LEU A 109 1.40 -17.84 -4.74
C LEU A 109 0.63 -16.53 -4.60
N GLY A 110 1.31 -15.45 -4.20
CA GLY A 110 0.75 -14.10 -4.12
C GLY A 110 0.29 -13.58 -5.49
N ARG A 111 1.08 -13.79 -6.55
CA ARG A 111 0.69 -13.45 -7.93
C ARG A 111 -0.49 -14.28 -8.43
N TRP A 112 -0.50 -15.57 -8.12
CA TRP A 112 -1.62 -16.44 -8.47
C TRP A 112 -2.90 -15.99 -7.76
N LEU A 113 -2.81 -15.69 -6.46
CA LEU A 113 -3.95 -15.27 -5.66
C LEU A 113 -4.47 -13.88 -6.08
N SER A 114 -3.58 -12.93 -6.35
CA SER A 114 -3.96 -11.60 -6.82
C SER A 114 -4.61 -11.61 -8.21
N SER A 115 -4.35 -12.62 -9.04
CA SER A 115 -5.03 -12.79 -10.33
C SER A 115 -6.47 -13.29 -10.22
N ARG A 116 -6.82 -13.94 -9.09
CA ARG A 116 -8.13 -14.57 -8.87
C ARG A 116 -9.04 -13.78 -7.93
N VAL A 117 -8.46 -12.96 -7.05
CA VAL A 117 -9.15 -12.28 -5.96
C VAL A 117 -9.05 -10.77 -6.12
N SER A 118 -10.14 -10.05 -5.83
CA SER A 118 -10.15 -8.59 -5.93
C SER A 118 -9.22 -7.96 -4.87
N PRO A 119 -8.56 -6.83 -5.18
CA PRO A 119 -7.59 -6.20 -4.25
C PRO A 119 -8.19 -5.89 -2.87
N LYS A 120 -9.46 -5.45 -2.82
CA LYS A 120 -10.16 -5.13 -1.56
C LYS A 120 -10.31 -6.35 -0.64
N VAL A 121 -10.59 -7.51 -1.22
CA VAL A 121 -10.71 -8.75 -0.44
C VAL A 121 -9.34 -9.18 0.07
N LEU A 122 -8.30 -9.04 -0.75
CA LEU A 122 -6.93 -9.42 -0.37
C LEU A 122 -6.38 -8.56 0.78
N GLU A 123 -6.62 -7.24 0.73
CA GLU A 123 -6.23 -6.29 1.78
C GLU A 123 -6.96 -6.59 3.10
N THR A 124 -8.29 -6.73 3.04
CA THR A 124 -9.11 -7.03 4.22
C THR A 124 -8.75 -8.39 4.82
N ALA A 125 -8.53 -9.41 3.99
CA ALA A 125 -8.17 -10.76 4.43
C ALA A 125 -6.79 -10.76 5.10
N THR A 126 -5.80 -10.10 4.50
CA THR A 126 -4.43 -10.02 5.07
C THR A 126 -4.46 -9.34 6.44
N GLY A 127 -5.14 -8.20 6.57
CA GLY A 127 -5.30 -7.51 7.85
C GLY A 127 -6.04 -8.36 8.90
N THR A 128 -7.11 -9.03 8.50
CA THR A 128 -7.90 -9.89 9.41
C THR A 128 -7.11 -11.10 9.89
N ILE A 129 -6.39 -11.78 9.00
CA ILE A 129 -5.56 -12.94 9.33
C ILE A 129 -4.41 -12.52 10.26
N LEU A 130 -3.74 -11.39 9.98
CA LEU A 130 -2.67 -10.89 10.84
C LEU A 130 -3.18 -10.52 12.24
N LEU A 131 -4.34 -9.87 12.32
CA LEU A 131 -4.97 -9.52 13.61
C LEU A 131 -5.31 -10.79 14.40
N LEU A 132 -5.91 -11.79 13.73
CA LEU A 132 -6.27 -13.06 14.35
C LEU A 132 -5.02 -13.78 14.88
N VAL A 133 -3.96 -13.91 14.07
CA VAL A 133 -2.69 -14.53 14.50
C VAL A 133 -2.09 -13.77 15.68
N SER A 134 -2.12 -12.43 15.67
CA SER A 134 -1.64 -11.61 16.77
C SER A 134 -2.38 -11.89 18.08
N VAL A 135 -3.72 -11.94 18.04
CA VAL A 135 -4.56 -12.26 19.22
C VAL A 135 -4.29 -13.69 19.71
N LEU A 136 -4.17 -14.66 18.81
CA LEU A 136 -3.86 -16.04 19.18
C LEU A 136 -2.51 -16.16 19.88
N LEU A 137 -1.47 -15.52 19.34
CA LEU A 137 -0.14 -15.52 19.97
C LEU A 137 -0.14 -14.81 21.32
N LEU A 138 -0.90 -13.72 21.46
CA LEU A 138 -1.02 -13.01 22.73
C LEU A 138 -1.71 -13.89 23.78
N TRP A 139 -2.77 -14.60 23.39
CA TRP A 139 -3.46 -15.54 24.29
C TRP A 139 -2.55 -16.68 24.74
N ASP A 140 -1.83 -17.29 23.79
CA ASP A 140 -0.87 -18.38 24.06
C ASP A 140 0.18 -17.94 25.09
N VAL A 141 0.77 -16.75 24.91
CA VAL A 141 1.76 -16.17 25.83
C VAL A 141 1.17 -15.87 27.22
N ILE A 142 -0.08 -15.43 27.33
CA ILE A 142 -0.73 -15.15 28.62
C ILE A 142 -1.08 -16.46 29.34
N SER A 143 -1.39 -17.52 28.59
CA SER A 143 -1.78 -18.82 29.14
C SER A 143 -0.62 -19.75 29.47
N ALA A 144 0.59 -19.46 28.97
CA ALA A 144 1.83 -20.18 29.24
C ALA A 144 2.44 -19.79 30.60
#